data_AF-A0A943KG57-F1
#
_entry.id   AF-A0A943KG57-F1
#
_cell.length_a   1.000
_cell.length_b   1.000
_cell.length_c   1.000
_cell.angle_alpha   90.00
_cell.angle_beta   90.00
_cell.angle_gamma   90.00
#
_symmetry.space_group_name_H-M   'P 1'
#
loop_
_entity.id
_entity.type
_entity.pdbx_description
1 polymer ?
#
loop_
_entity_poly.entity_id
_entity_poly.type
_entity_poly.pdbx_seq_one_letter_code
_entity_poly.pdbx_strand_id
1 'polypeptide(L)'
;MHKKLWALLPLTFLLMSNAPVLNAKKAFDGRFYDSSLKMDFTDTNKENIDKYYSAVDNTSTGSSFINELYTVISKDNHFVKYADVNKWYQITDRNWELSQPIDPDTFKFSTTNNYYFTLLYFKDNETKSKQINNLVNGNSWTIDPSLDHIDFDNKKKPNKNIQEDKEHIWAKSHGFSPSGDPEAGAGTDLHHLLAADHHTNNIHNNNYYGYIDRDKPYSEVYCYYADGTTDLSGWSGKDKDGDDTFEPTDQYKGDIARALLYMGVRYSNKQETNTRSEPYLLLTDDKTQKDDNDHFHGVHQHLSDFLKWNELDPVSDYEIHRNNLIYNNVQNNRNPFIDHPEWARRAYAPDTYKTTSDFSSLKDSYNLHTNDTLKLPVTYSSKSTINISFDSNYLSMSDDNKTFKALKECKEGTTIKIDETTEDGIINHFKTKIIIWNDPILKTDLPKNIQLAPVIGNSTSYKLDTKVDNLFPEEKIILKSGDETIARISNDNTIEAVGFGTTTISVLVDKSSKKLGEFKIEVTPSVYFNSENIGITIGIIIAIVIVLVLIIVLSIVFAKKGKKKSSKKRSSKNNKTKKKNNSKQKK
;
A
#
# COMPACT_ATOMS: atom_id res chain seq x y z
N MET A 1 20.89 -69.90 -35.97
CA MET A 1 19.47 -70.30 -36.07
C MET A 1 18.86 -70.23 -34.68
N HIS A 2 18.26 -69.09 -34.34
CA HIS A 2 17.68 -68.83 -33.01
C HIS A 2 16.30 -69.48 -32.87
N LYS A 3 16.13 -70.26 -31.80
CA LYS A 3 14.84 -70.77 -31.33
C LYS A 3 14.14 -69.69 -30.50
N LYS A 4 12.86 -69.48 -30.81
CA LYS A 4 11.88 -68.74 -30.01
C LYS A 4 11.62 -69.47 -28.68
N LEU A 5 11.59 -68.73 -27.58
CA LEU A 5 10.75 -69.06 -26.42
C LEU A 5 10.13 -67.76 -25.91
N TRP A 6 8.82 -67.78 -25.75
CA TRP A 6 7.97 -66.65 -25.38
C TRP A 6 8.17 -66.26 -23.91
N ALA A 7 8.33 -64.97 -23.64
CA ALA A 7 8.28 -64.39 -22.30
C ALA A 7 6.88 -63.80 -22.06
N LEU A 8 6.18 -64.36 -21.07
CA LEU A 8 5.13 -63.67 -20.32
C LEU A 8 5.80 -62.61 -19.42
N LEU A 9 5.49 -61.33 -19.64
CA LEU A 9 5.81 -60.23 -18.71
C LEU A 9 4.49 -59.71 -18.09
N PRO A 10 4.49 -59.38 -16.79
CA PRO A 10 3.27 -59.03 -16.07
C PRO A 10 2.84 -57.60 -16.43
N LEU A 11 1.53 -57.49 -16.70
CA LEU A 11 0.76 -56.29 -16.97
C LEU A 11 0.69 -55.38 -15.71
N THR A 12 1.82 -54.81 -15.31
CA THR A 12 1.93 -53.89 -14.16
C THR A 12 2.83 -52.69 -14.48
N PHE A 13 2.65 -52.11 -15.68
CA PHE A 13 3.28 -50.84 -16.06
C PHE A 13 2.36 -50.01 -16.97
N LEU A 14 1.07 -49.93 -16.62
CA LEU A 14 0.11 -49.11 -17.36
C LEU A 14 -0.76 -48.25 -16.43
N LEU A 15 -0.17 -47.66 -15.39
CA LEU A 15 -0.85 -46.68 -14.53
C LEU A 15 0.16 -45.70 -13.88
N MET A 16 1.11 -45.17 -14.65
CA MET A 16 1.89 -43.98 -14.27
C MET A 16 2.31 -43.20 -15.52
N SER A 17 1.40 -42.42 -16.08
CA SER A 17 1.72 -41.27 -16.94
C SER A 17 0.46 -40.46 -17.19
N ASN A 18 0.04 -39.73 -16.16
CA ASN A 18 -0.79 -38.54 -16.30
C ASN A 18 -0.41 -37.57 -15.16
N ALA A 19 0.89 -37.32 -15.00
CA ALA A 19 1.29 -35.99 -14.61
C ALA A 19 1.12 -35.14 -15.87
N PRO A 20 0.45 -33.97 -15.82
CA PRO A 20 0.47 -33.07 -16.95
C PRO A 20 1.93 -32.70 -17.19
N VAL A 21 2.55 -33.28 -18.22
CA VAL A 21 3.73 -32.69 -18.83
C VAL A 21 3.22 -31.36 -19.39
N LEU A 22 3.41 -30.30 -18.61
CA LEU A 22 3.33 -28.94 -19.12
C LEU A 22 4.40 -28.87 -20.20
N ASN A 23 3.99 -29.13 -21.43
CA ASN A 23 4.83 -28.92 -22.60
C ASN A 23 5.27 -27.46 -22.58
N ALA A 24 6.53 -27.23 -22.25
CA ALA A 24 7.23 -25.94 -22.29
C ALA A 24 7.31 -25.31 -23.69
N LYS A 25 6.40 -25.66 -24.61
CA LYS A 25 6.44 -25.32 -26.03
C LYS A 25 5.80 -23.97 -26.39
N LYS A 26 5.48 -23.11 -25.42
CA LYS A 26 4.96 -21.74 -25.66
C LYS A 26 5.32 -20.69 -24.59
N ALA A 27 6.14 -21.02 -23.57
CA ALA A 27 6.14 -20.24 -22.33
C ALA A 27 6.86 -18.88 -22.39
N PHE A 28 7.68 -18.59 -23.41
CA PHE A 28 8.38 -17.31 -23.52
C PHE A 28 8.38 -16.84 -24.97
N ASP A 29 7.33 -16.13 -25.37
CA ASP A 29 7.36 -15.36 -26.61
C ASP A 29 8.40 -14.25 -26.42
N GLY A 30 9.59 -14.50 -26.97
CA GLY A 30 10.68 -13.53 -26.97
C GLY A 30 10.19 -12.20 -27.55
N ARG A 31 10.06 -11.16 -26.72
CA ARG A 31 9.62 -9.85 -27.19
C ARG A 31 10.74 -9.21 -27.99
N PHE A 32 10.51 -9.09 -29.30
CA PHE A 32 11.40 -8.34 -30.17
C PHE A 32 11.28 -6.85 -29.88
N TYR A 33 12.41 -6.17 -29.90
CA TYR A 33 12.41 -4.72 -29.95
C TYR A 33 11.90 -4.26 -31.33
N ASP A 34 10.81 -3.49 -31.34
CA ASP A 34 10.26 -2.87 -32.54
C ASP A 34 10.14 -1.36 -32.30
N SER A 35 11.04 -0.61 -32.95
CA SER A 35 11.08 0.85 -32.86
C SER A 35 9.87 1.55 -33.49
N SER A 36 8.98 0.82 -34.17
CA SER A 36 7.75 1.37 -34.74
C SER A 36 6.56 1.35 -33.78
N LEU A 37 6.64 0.56 -32.70
CA LEU A 37 5.59 0.48 -31.68
C LEU A 37 5.62 1.70 -30.77
N LYS A 38 4.42 2.15 -30.37
CA LYS A 38 4.27 3.18 -29.34
C LYS A 38 4.74 2.62 -27.99
N MET A 39 5.69 3.28 -27.38
CA MET A 39 6.18 2.97 -26.03
C MET A 39 5.34 3.71 -24.97
N ASP A 40 5.33 3.18 -23.76
CA ASP A 40 4.61 3.72 -22.60
C ASP A 40 5.62 4.11 -21.50
N PHE A 41 5.78 5.43 -21.34
CA PHE A 41 6.66 6.06 -20.34
C PHE A 41 5.88 6.54 -19.11
N THR A 42 4.64 6.09 -18.93
CA THR A 42 3.87 6.50 -17.76
C THR A 42 4.45 5.89 -16.49
N ASP A 43 4.74 6.76 -15.52
CA ASP A 43 5.14 6.30 -14.20
C ASP A 43 3.98 5.60 -13.51
N THR A 44 4.28 4.45 -12.91
CA THR A 44 3.27 3.68 -12.18
C THR A 44 3.04 4.32 -10.83
N ASN A 45 1.84 4.82 -10.59
CA ASN A 45 1.47 5.39 -9.29
C ASN A 45 1.28 4.29 -8.22
N LYS A 46 1.23 4.71 -6.96
CA LYS A 46 1.05 3.81 -5.82
C LYS A 46 -0.18 2.90 -5.94
N GLU A 47 -1.31 3.43 -6.40
CA GLU A 47 -2.55 2.63 -6.57
C GLU A 47 -2.37 1.47 -7.55
N ASN A 48 -1.67 1.71 -8.66
CA ASN A 48 -1.39 0.69 -9.66
C ASN A 48 -0.36 -0.34 -9.17
N ILE A 49 0.63 0.09 -8.38
CA ILE A 49 1.59 -0.81 -7.71
C ILE A 49 0.84 -1.70 -6.71
N ASP A 50 0.04 -1.11 -5.82
CA ASP A 50 -0.76 -1.84 -4.82
C ASP A 50 -1.72 -2.84 -5.51
N LYS A 51 -2.28 -2.47 -6.66
CA LYS A 51 -3.12 -3.35 -7.47
C LYS A 51 -2.33 -4.50 -8.11
N TYR A 52 -1.11 -4.24 -8.61
CA TYR A 52 -0.25 -5.29 -9.17
C TYR A 52 0.07 -6.36 -8.12
N TYR A 53 0.34 -5.95 -6.89
CA TYR A 53 0.63 -6.84 -5.76
C TYR A 53 -0.60 -7.26 -4.93
N SER A 54 -1.82 -7.06 -5.40
CA SER A 54 -3.03 -7.26 -4.59
C SER A 54 -3.26 -8.71 -4.11
N ALA A 55 -2.56 -9.68 -4.70
CA ALA A 55 -2.63 -11.10 -4.35
C ALA A 55 -1.64 -11.49 -3.23
N VAL A 56 -0.74 -10.58 -2.85
CA VAL A 56 0.26 -10.79 -1.82
C VAL A 56 -0.40 -10.56 -0.45
N ASP A 57 -0.31 -11.53 0.46
CA ASP A 57 -0.80 -11.37 1.83
C ASP A 57 0.05 -10.29 2.52
N ASN A 58 -0.51 -9.51 3.45
CA ASN A 58 0.25 -8.50 4.19
C ASN A 58 0.91 -9.06 5.48
N THR A 59 0.62 -10.31 5.83
CA THR A 59 1.13 -10.99 7.04
C THR A 59 2.14 -12.11 6.76
N SER A 60 2.19 -12.64 5.54
CA SER A 60 3.12 -13.70 5.14
C SER A 60 4.59 -13.25 5.26
N THR A 61 5.50 -14.16 5.58
CA THR A 61 6.95 -13.88 5.64
C THR A 61 7.73 -15.10 5.14
N GLY A 62 9.03 -14.93 4.92
CA GLY A 62 9.93 -16.04 4.57
C GLY A 62 9.52 -16.72 3.26
N SER A 63 9.65 -18.04 3.21
CA SER A 63 9.34 -18.84 2.02
C SER A 63 7.89 -18.71 1.53
N SER A 64 6.90 -18.49 2.42
CA SER A 64 5.51 -18.25 2.00
C SER A 64 5.41 -16.97 1.18
N PHE A 65 6.01 -15.90 1.68
CA PHE A 65 6.00 -14.61 1.02
C PHE A 65 6.81 -14.62 -0.28
N ILE A 66 7.97 -15.30 -0.31
CA ILE A 66 8.72 -15.53 -1.55
C ILE A 66 7.84 -16.24 -2.60
N ASN A 67 7.08 -17.26 -2.21
CA ASN A 67 6.17 -17.98 -3.12
C ASN A 67 5.03 -17.10 -3.67
N GLU A 68 4.47 -16.24 -2.83
CA GLU A 68 3.46 -15.25 -3.24
C GLU A 68 4.04 -14.27 -4.26
N LEU A 69 5.21 -13.69 -3.97
CA LEU A 69 5.91 -12.79 -4.90
C LEU A 69 6.25 -13.50 -6.21
N TYR A 70 6.85 -14.69 -6.16
CA TYR A 70 7.12 -15.52 -7.33
C TYR A 70 5.87 -15.68 -8.21
N THR A 71 4.72 -15.97 -7.60
CA THR A 71 3.46 -16.17 -8.33
C THR A 71 3.01 -14.90 -9.05
N VAL A 72 3.17 -13.73 -8.41
CA VAL A 72 2.82 -12.44 -9.02
C VAL A 72 3.79 -12.09 -10.16
N ILE A 73 5.10 -12.10 -9.89
CA ILE A 73 6.11 -11.59 -10.84
C ILE A 73 6.46 -12.56 -11.97
N SER A 74 6.04 -13.83 -11.87
CA SER A 74 6.19 -14.83 -12.94
C SER A 74 4.98 -14.88 -13.87
N LYS A 75 3.87 -14.24 -13.50
CA LYS A 75 2.64 -14.26 -14.28
C LYS A 75 2.78 -13.38 -15.52
N ASP A 76 2.47 -13.95 -16.69
CA ASP A 76 2.52 -13.26 -17.99
C ASP A 76 3.87 -12.55 -18.25
N ASN A 77 4.95 -13.11 -17.71
CA ASN A 77 6.32 -12.59 -17.84
C ASN A 77 6.88 -12.89 -19.24
N HIS A 78 7.39 -11.87 -19.92
CA HIS A 78 8.03 -11.96 -21.23
C HIS A 78 9.53 -11.74 -21.12
N PHE A 79 10.30 -12.37 -22.00
CA PHE A 79 11.75 -12.17 -22.06
C PHE A 79 12.17 -11.66 -23.42
N VAL A 80 13.36 -11.09 -23.51
CA VAL A 80 13.92 -10.61 -24.78
C VAL A 80 14.92 -11.63 -25.32
N LYS A 81 15.23 -11.55 -26.61
CA LYS A 81 16.35 -12.30 -27.19
C LYS A 81 17.65 -11.64 -26.76
N TYR A 82 18.67 -12.44 -26.46
CA TYR A 82 19.97 -11.92 -26.03
C TYR A 82 20.60 -10.93 -27.04
N ALA A 83 20.45 -11.22 -28.34
CA ALA A 83 20.89 -10.34 -29.42
C ALA A 83 20.17 -8.98 -29.49
N ASP A 84 18.98 -8.85 -28.88
CA ASP A 84 18.18 -7.63 -28.86
C ASP A 84 18.32 -6.83 -27.56
N VAL A 85 19.02 -7.34 -26.53
CA VAL A 85 19.19 -6.67 -25.22
C VAL A 85 19.75 -5.25 -25.37
N ASN A 86 20.81 -5.06 -26.16
CA ASN A 86 21.39 -3.73 -26.38
C ASN A 86 20.40 -2.72 -27.02
N LYS A 87 19.37 -3.21 -27.72
CA LYS A 87 18.31 -2.34 -28.26
C LYS A 87 17.31 -1.94 -27.18
N TRP A 88 17.08 -2.79 -26.18
CA TRP A 88 16.24 -2.46 -25.03
C TRP A 88 16.92 -1.48 -24.06
N TYR A 89 18.26 -1.51 -23.96
CA TYR A 89 19.03 -0.51 -23.21
C TYR A 89 18.83 0.94 -23.71
N GLN A 90 18.36 1.13 -24.94
CA GLN A 90 17.94 2.44 -25.47
C GLN A 90 16.78 3.05 -24.68
N ILE A 91 16.01 2.19 -24.02
CA ILE A 91 14.87 2.52 -23.17
C ILE A 91 15.32 2.41 -21.71
N THR A 92 15.73 1.22 -21.27
CA THR A 92 15.88 0.88 -19.85
C THR A 92 17.10 1.50 -19.19
N ASP A 93 18.18 1.69 -19.94
CA ASP A 93 19.48 2.14 -19.43
C ASP A 93 19.94 3.43 -20.12
N ARG A 94 18.98 4.18 -20.67
CA ARG A 94 19.24 5.48 -21.27
C ARG A 94 19.46 6.52 -20.18
N ASN A 95 20.46 7.37 -20.37
CA ASN A 95 20.52 8.63 -19.65
C ASN A 95 19.59 9.66 -20.32
N TRP A 96 18.47 9.93 -19.67
CA TRP A 96 17.40 10.79 -20.18
C TRP A 96 17.73 12.28 -20.16
N GLU A 97 18.58 12.72 -19.23
CA GLU A 97 19.00 14.12 -19.11
C GLU A 97 19.97 14.53 -20.23
N LEU A 98 20.79 13.58 -20.71
CA LEU A 98 21.79 13.86 -21.75
C LEU A 98 21.32 13.52 -23.16
N SER A 99 20.40 12.57 -23.27
CA SER A 99 19.86 12.11 -24.54
C SER A 99 18.78 13.05 -25.07
N GLN A 100 18.58 13.04 -26.38
CA GLN A 100 17.51 13.84 -26.99
C GLN A 100 16.13 13.35 -26.51
N PRO A 101 15.17 14.27 -26.31
CA PRO A 101 13.81 13.92 -25.92
C PRO A 101 13.17 13.00 -26.96
N ILE A 102 12.29 12.13 -26.50
CA ILE A 102 11.47 11.29 -27.38
C ILE A 102 10.36 12.15 -27.97
N ASP A 103 10.04 11.90 -29.25
CA ASP A 103 8.87 12.49 -29.88
C ASP A 103 7.61 12.03 -29.13
N PRO A 104 6.88 12.94 -28.47
CA PRO A 104 5.74 12.58 -27.62
C PRO A 104 4.52 12.08 -28.41
N ASP A 105 4.44 12.35 -29.72
CA ASP A 105 3.31 11.95 -30.55
C ASP A 105 3.51 10.56 -31.16
N THR A 106 4.76 10.21 -31.47
CA THR A 106 5.10 8.92 -32.08
C THR A 106 5.66 7.90 -31.09
N PHE A 107 6.17 8.35 -29.94
CA PHE A 107 6.98 7.56 -29.00
C PHE A 107 8.15 6.83 -29.69
N LYS A 108 8.56 7.32 -30.85
CA LYS A 108 9.73 6.84 -31.57
C LYS A 108 10.95 7.57 -31.05
N PHE A 109 12.04 6.83 -30.88
CA PHE A 109 13.34 7.44 -30.75
C PHE A 109 13.60 8.34 -31.97
N SER A 110 14.17 9.53 -31.73
CA SER A 110 14.70 10.35 -32.82
C SER A 110 15.48 9.46 -33.80
N THR A 111 15.26 9.63 -35.10
CA THR A 111 15.97 8.86 -36.14
C THR A 111 17.49 9.03 -36.08
N THR A 112 17.98 9.98 -35.29
CA THR A 112 19.38 10.00 -34.84
C THR A 112 19.60 8.94 -33.76
N ASN A 113 20.21 7.82 -34.16
CA ASN A 113 20.78 6.78 -33.28
C ASN A 113 21.93 7.34 -32.41
N ASN A 114 21.74 8.43 -31.66
CA ASN A 114 22.75 9.04 -30.80
C ASN A 114 22.15 9.30 -29.42
N TYR A 115 22.34 8.35 -28.50
CA TYR A 115 21.91 8.45 -27.11
C TYR A 115 23.04 8.00 -26.18
N TYR A 116 22.97 8.45 -24.93
CA TYR A 116 23.93 8.13 -23.88
C TYR A 116 23.34 7.08 -22.93
N PHE A 117 24.20 6.22 -22.38
CA PHE A 117 23.79 5.16 -21.47
C PHE A 117 24.09 5.53 -20.02
N THR A 118 23.14 5.29 -19.12
CA THR A 118 23.43 5.15 -17.69
C THR A 118 24.12 3.80 -17.50
N LEU A 119 25.46 3.80 -17.45
CA LEU A 119 26.25 2.58 -17.26
C LEU A 119 26.40 2.28 -15.77
N LEU A 120 26.26 1.00 -15.41
CA LEU A 120 26.70 0.48 -14.13
C LEU A 120 28.22 0.69 -13.98
N TYR A 121 28.67 0.93 -12.75
CA TYR A 121 30.07 1.19 -12.34
C TYR A 121 30.62 2.59 -12.61
N PHE A 122 29.87 3.47 -13.26
CA PHE A 122 30.28 4.85 -13.51
C PHE A 122 29.93 5.78 -12.34
N LYS A 123 30.93 6.39 -11.72
CA LYS A 123 30.70 7.42 -10.69
C LYS A 123 29.93 8.64 -11.21
N ASP A 124 30.38 9.21 -12.31
CA ASP A 124 29.74 10.32 -13.01
C ASP A 124 28.96 9.84 -14.23
N ASN A 125 27.63 9.96 -14.14
CA ASN A 125 26.73 9.68 -15.25
C ASN A 125 26.17 10.91 -15.95
N GLU A 126 26.48 12.12 -15.49
CA GLU A 126 25.85 13.36 -15.97
C GLU A 126 26.72 14.13 -16.97
N THR A 127 28.01 13.82 -17.05
CA THR A 127 28.93 14.55 -17.93
C THR A 127 28.97 13.95 -19.34
N LYS A 128 28.47 14.69 -20.35
CA LYS A 128 28.47 14.24 -21.76
C LYS A 128 29.83 13.78 -22.31
N SER A 129 30.92 14.45 -21.94
CA SER A 129 32.27 14.08 -22.42
C SER A 129 32.76 12.76 -21.85
N LYS A 130 32.27 12.37 -20.67
CA LYS A 130 32.64 11.13 -19.99
C LYS A 130 31.82 9.92 -20.44
N GLN A 131 30.60 10.15 -20.91
CA GLN A 131 29.65 9.10 -21.24
C GLN A 131 29.95 8.39 -22.57
N ILE A 132 29.68 7.08 -22.62
CA ILE A 132 29.73 6.31 -23.87
C ILE A 132 28.38 6.46 -24.58
N ASN A 133 28.41 6.73 -25.89
CA ASN A 133 27.21 6.73 -26.72
C ASN A 133 27.19 5.51 -27.66
N ASN A 134 26.00 5.18 -28.15
CA ASN A 134 25.80 4.03 -29.05
C ASN A 134 26.46 4.17 -30.43
N LEU A 135 27.03 5.33 -30.77
CA LEU A 135 27.76 5.52 -32.03
C LEU A 135 29.15 4.88 -31.97
N VAL A 136 29.78 4.82 -30.79
CA VAL A 136 31.16 4.33 -30.61
C VAL A 136 31.33 2.87 -31.03
N ASN A 137 30.26 2.07 -30.94
CA ASN A 137 30.31 0.61 -31.15
C ASN A 137 30.07 0.17 -32.60
N GLY A 138 29.95 1.12 -33.54
CA GLY A 138 29.78 0.84 -34.96
C GLY A 138 31.10 0.71 -35.74
N ASN A 139 31.06 0.03 -36.88
CA ASN A 139 32.19 -0.13 -37.82
C ASN A 139 32.73 1.18 -38.44
N SER A 140 32.18 2.33 -38.06
CA SER A 140 32.59 3.66 -38.56
C SER A 140 33.74 4.30 -37.77
N TRP A 141 34.26 3.62 -36.75
CA TRP A 141 35.36 4.07 -35.90
C TRP A 141 36.64 3.30 -36.17
N THR A 142 37.77 4.00 -36.19
CA THR A 142 39.10 3.38 -36.36
C THR A 142 39.84 3.29 -35.04
N ILE A 143 40.55 2.19 -34.80
CA ILE A 143 41.38 2.03 -33.59
C ILE A 143 42.69 2.79 -33.82
N ASP A 144 43.01 3.71 -32.92
CA ASP A 144 44.28 4.40 -32.84
C ASP A 144 44.92 4.10 -31.47
N PRO A 145 45.86 3.14 -31.40
CA PRO A 145 46.47 2.72 -30.14
C PRO A 145 47.27 3.81 -29.42
N SER A 146 47.53 4.95 -30.08
CA SER A 146 48.22 6.09 -29.46
C SER A 146 47.30 6.98 -28.62
N LEU A 147 45.98 6.85 -28.80
CA LEU A 147 44.99 7.56 -28.01
C LEU A 147 44.75 6.88 -26.67
N ASP A 148 44.33 7.68 -25.69
CA ASP A 148 43.81 7.28 -24.40
C ASP A 148 42.35 7.73 -24.19
N HIS A 149 41.68 8.25 -25.22
CA HIS A 149 40.30 8.69 -25.15
C HIS A 149 39.62 8.54 -26.51
N ILE A 150 38.30 8.67 -26.53
CA ILE A 150 37.51 8.66 -27.74
C ILE A 150 37.63 10.04 -28.41
N ASP A 151 38.23 10.06 -29.59
CA ASP A 151 38.28 11.24 -30.45
C ASP A 151 37.03 11.24 -31.35
N PHE A 152 36.00 11.93 -30.86
CA PHE A 152 34.70 12.02 -31.54
C PHE A 152 34.79 12.75 -32.89
N ASP A 153 35.69 13.71 -33.03
CA ASP A 153 35.82 14.54 -34.24
C ASP A 153 36.40 13.72 -35.40
N ASN A 154 37.44 12.92 -35.13
CA ASN A 154 38.11 12.12 -36.14
C ASN A 154 37.59 10.67 -36.22
N LYS A 155 36.58 10.31 -35.41
CA LYS A 155 36.03 8.94 -35.30
C LYS A 155 37.13 7.91 -35.01
N LYS A 156 37.98 8.23 -34.05
CA LYS A 156 39.04 7.33 -33.57
C LYS A 156 38.77 6.92 -32.13
N LYS A 157 39.10 5.68 -31.80
CA LYS A 157 39.00 5.16 -30.44
C LYS A 157 40.31 4.50 -30.02
N PRO A 158 40.63 4.49 -28.71
CA PRO A 158 41.87 3.89 -28.25
C PRO A 158 41.79 2.36 -28.35
N ASN A 159 42.94 1.69 -28.23
CA ASN A 159 42.98 0.22 -28.13
C ASN A 159 42.67 -0.30 -26.71
N LYS A 160 42.44 0.60 -25.75
CA LYS A 160 41.93 0.26 -24.41
C LYS A 160 40.41 0.12 -24.46
N ASN A 161 39.85 -0.73 -23.62
CA ASN A 161 38.43 -1.09 -23.67
C ASN A 161 37.53 -0.02 -23.01
N ILE A 162 37.43 1.17 -23.64
CA ILE A 162 36.36 2.13 -23.35
C ILE A 162 35.12 1.71 -24.15
N GLN A 163 34.30 0.84 -23.58
CA GLN A 163 33.08 0.33 -24.19
C GLN A 163 32.11 -0.16 -23.12
N GLU A 164 30.84 -0.31 -23.49
CA GLU A 164 29.82 -0.96 -22.66
C GLU A 164 29.80 -2.47 -22.87
N ASP A 165 29.42 -3.19 -21.82
CA ASP A 165 29.05 -4.60 -21.87
C ASP A 165 27.67 -4.85 -21.26
N LYS A 166 27.13 -6.05 -21.53
CA LYS A 166 25.98 -6.58 -20.80
C LYS A 166 26.48 -7.21 -19.50
N GLU A 167 26.19 -6.58 -18.38
CA GLU A 167 26.46 -7.12 -17.04
C GLU A 167 25.31 -8.02 -16.61
N HIS A 168 25.62 -9.28 -16.32
CA HIS A 168 24.71 -10.16 -15.59
C HIS A 168 25.04 -10.06 -14.11
N ILE A 169 24.26 -9.26 -13.37
CA ILE A 169 24.48 -9.10 -11.92
C ILE A 169 24.41 -10.45 -11.22
N TRP A 170 23.47 -11.32 -11.60
CA TRP A 170 23.62 -12.74 -11.30
C TRP A 170 24.45 -13.40 -12.39
N ALA A 171 25.75 -13.62 -12.15
CA ALA A 171 26.66 -14.11 -13.16
C ALA A 171 26.22 -15.45 -13.77
N LYS A 172 26.39 -15.59 -15.10
CA LYS A 172 25.92 -16.76 -15.88
C LYS A 172 26.43 -18.11 -15.37
N SER A 173 27.63 -18.12 -14.80
CA SER A 173 28.27 -19.33 -14.25
C SER A 173 27.62 -19.84 -12.96
N HIS A 174 26.71 -19.08 -12.35
CA HIS A 174 25.94 -19.50 -11.17
C HIS A 174 24.54 -19.93 -11.61
N GLY A 175 24.41 -21.01 -12.40
CA GLY A 175 23.12 -21.64 -12.73
C GLY A 175 22.56 -21.42 -14.14
N PHE A 176 23.16 -20.55 -14.99
CA PHE A 176 22.62 -20.22 -16.33
C PHE A 176 23.38 -20.82 -17.52
N SER A 177 24.26 -21.81 -17.26
CA SER A 177 25.27 -22.36 -18.18
C SER A 177 26.45 -21.39 -18.42
N PRO A 178 27.70 -21.83 -18.17
CA PRO A 178 28.88 -20.95 -18.12
C PRO A 178 29.41 -20.52 -19.49
N SER A 179 28.85 -21.00 -20.61
CA SER A 179 29.38 -20.72 -21.95
C SER A 179 28.31 -20.33 -22.98
N GLY A 180 28.64 -19.36 -23.83
CA GLY A 180 27.82 -18.90 -24.94
C GLY A 180 26.74 -17.88 -24.56
N ASP A 181 25.91 -17.56 -25.55
CA ASP A 181 24.74 -16.70 -25.37
C ASP A 181 23.68 -17.45 -24.55
N PRO A 182 23.09 -16.82 -23.52
CA PRO A 182 22.03 -17.45 -22.74
C PRO A 182 20.74 -17.58 -23.55
N GLU A 183 19.90 -18.52 -23.13
CA GLU A 183 18.54 -18.66 -23.64
C GLU A 183 17.63 -17.55 -23.08
N ALA A 184 16.55 -17.24 -23.81
CA ALA A 184 15.53 -16.33 -23.31
C ALA A 184 14.93 -16.89 -22.02
N GLY A 185 14.83 -16.06 -20.98
CA GLY A 185 14.64 -16.54 -19.62
C GLY A 185 15.50 -15.73 -18.68
N ALA A 186 16.00 -16.38 -17.64
CA ALA A 186 16.81 -15.73 -16.62
C ALA A 186 18.09 -15.07 -17.15
N GLY A 187 18.72 -15.62 -18.19
CA GLY A 187 19.89 -15.00 -18.80
C GLY A 187 19.59 -13.78 -19.69
N THR A 188 18.32 -13.44 -19.92
CA THR A 188 17.90 -12.22 -20.63
C THR A 188 16.89 -11.39 -19.83
N ASP A 189 16.76 -11.66 -18.54
CA ASP A 189 15.90 -10.89 -17.63
C ASP A 189 16.56 -9.53 -17.33
N LEU A 190 15.93 -8.46 -17.83
CA LEU A 190 16.39 -7.09 -17.72
C LEU A 190 16.39 -6.59 -16.27
N HIS A 191 15.70 -7.21 -15.32
CA HIS A 191 15.77 -6.78 -13.92
C HIS A 191 17.14 -7.02 -13.26
N HIS A 192 18.01 -7.86 -13.85
CA HIS A 192 19.41 -8.02 -13.41
C HIS A 192 20.45 -7.84 -14.53
N LEU A 193 20.01 -7.73 -15.78
CA LEU A 193 20.86 -7.52 -16.94
C LEU A 193 20.95 -6.02 -17.27
N LEU A 194 22.10 -5.41 -17.00
CA LEU A 194 22.34 -3.95 -17.14
C LEU A 194 23.44 -3.66 -18.16
N ALA A 195 23.49 -2.42 -18.65
CA ALA A 195 24.64 -1.90 -19.38
C ALA A 195 25.72 -1.48 -18.38
N ALA A 196 26.98 -1.89 -18.56
CA ALA A 196 28.06 -1.63 -17.61
C ALA A 196 29.38 -1.29 -18.29
N ASP A 197 30.29 -0.67 -17.53
CA ASP A 197 31.70 -0.54 -17.92
C ASP A 197 32.34 -1.90 -18.22
N HIS A 198 32.87 -2.07 -19.44
CA HIS A 198 33.49 -3.34 -19.85
C HIS A 198 34.69 -3.75 -18.99
N HIS A 199 35.53 -2.80 -18.58
CA HIS A 199 36.71 -3.14 -17.77
C HIS A 199 36.30 -3.67 -16.40
N THR A 200 35.39 -2.97 -15.74
CA THR A 200 34.88 -3.36 -14.43
C THR A 200 34.10 -4.67 -14.50
N ASN A 201 33.24 -4.87 -15.52
CA ASN A 201 32.53 -6.15 -15.74
C ASN A 201 33.52 -7.33 -15.89
N ASN A 202 34.59 -7.19 -16.69
CA ASN A 202 35.59 -8.24 -16.82
C ASN A 202 36.33 -8.57 -15.52
N ILE A 203 36.51 -7.58 -14.64
CA ILE A 203 37.14 -7.79 -13.33
C ILE A 203 36.15 -8.40 -12.33
N HIS A 204 34.88 -7.98 -12.37
CA HIS A 204 33.81 -8.63 -11.64
C HIS A 204 33.73 -10.11 -12.03
N ASN A 205 33.83 -10.42 -13.32
CA ASN A 205 33.89 -11.78 -13.87
C ASN A 205 32.72 -12.64 -13.38
N ASN A 206 32.98 -13.60 -12.50
CA ASN A 206 31.99 -14.44 -11.82
C ASN A 206 32.22 -14.46 -10.31
N ASN A 207 32.84 -13.41 -9.79
CA ASN A 207 33.04 -13.27 -8.36
C ASN A 207 31.70 -13.00 -7.69
N TYR A 208 31.53 -13.41 -6.43
CA TYR A 208 30.33 -12.99 -5.71
C TYR A 208 30.39 -11.49 -5.44
N TYR A 209 29.26 -10.80 -5.57
CA TYR A 209 29.12 -9.49 -4.93
C TYR A 209 29.15 -9.64 -3.41
N GLY A 210 29.86 -8.77 -2.72
CA GLY A 210 29.94 -8.78 -1.26
C GLY A 210 30.99 -7.82 -0.72
N TYR A 211 31.14 -7.74 0.61
CA TYR A 211 32.24 -6.96 1.20
C TYR A 211 33.58 -7.69 1.07
N ILE A 212 34.62 -6.96 0.66
CA ILE A 212 35.98 -7.47 0.65
C ILE A 212 36.59 -7.36 2.05
N ASP A 213 37.31 -8.40 2.44
CA ASP A 213 38.14 -8.39 3.64
C ASP A 213 39.38 -7.52 3.40
N ARG A 214 39.40 -6.35 4.05
CA ARG A 214 40.48 -5.35 3.90
C ARG A 214 41.79 -5.79 4.56
N ASP A 215 41.78 -6.86 5.34
CA ASP A 215 43.00 -7.47 5.90
C ASP A 215 43.67 -8.45 4.91
N LYS A 216 42.99 -8.80 3.80
CA LYS A 216 43.52 -9.63 2.71
C LYS A 216 43.95 -8.77 1.52
N PRO A 217 44.79 -9.29 0.60
CA PRO A 217 45.11 -8.58 -0.63
C PRO A 217 43.87 -8.27 -1.46
N TYR A 218 43.71 -7.01 -1.86
CA TYR A 218 42.66 -6.55 -2.75
C TYR A 218 43.24 -5.57 -3.78
N SER A 219 42.52 -5.38 -4.88
CA SER A 219 42.82 -4.41 -5.93
C SER A 219 41.69 -3.40 -6.05
N GLU A 220 42.04 -2.13 -6.22
CA GLU A 220 41.09 -1.11 -6.66
C GLU A 220 40.79 -1.29 -8.15
N VAL A 221 39.53 -1.10 -8.50
CA VAL A 221 39.02 -1.25 -9.86
C VAL A 221 38.47 0.09 -10.31
N TYR A 222 38.80 0.47 -11.54
CA TYR A 222 38.47 1.79 -12.08
C TYR A 222 37.67 1.64 -13.37
N CYS A 223 36.58 2.40 -13.51
CA CYS A 223 35.86 2.52 -14.77
C CYS A 223 36.58 3.48 -15.71
N TYR A 224 36.37 3.31 -17.03
CA TYR A 224 37.01 4.14 -18.05
C TYR A 224 35.99 5.00 -18.79
N TYR A 225 36.15 6.32 -18.71
CA TYR A 225 35.29 7.27 -19.40
C TYR A 225 35.72 7.53 -20.83
N ALA A 226 34.78 8.02 -21.65
CA ALA A 226 34.99 8.38 -23.04
C ALA A 226 36.08 9.45 -23.25
N ASP A 227 36.22 10.41 -22.32
CA ASP A 227 37.28 11.44 -22.36
C ASP A 227 38.65 10.95 -21.86
N GLY A 228 38.77 9.67 -21.53
CA GLY A 228 40.01 9.04 -21.10
C GLY A 228 40.28 9.11 -19.60
N THR A 229 39.46 9.84 -18.84
CA THR A 229 39.52 9.86 -17.37
C THR A 229 39.02 8.54 -16.77
N THR A 230 39.32 8.32 -15.49
CA THR A 230 38.91 7.14 -14.74
C THR A 230 38.41 7.53 -13.36
N ASP A 231 37.43 6.81 -12.85
CA ASP A 231 36.98 6.90 -11.46
C ASP A 231 36.94 5.51 -10.82
N LEU A 232 37.08 5.44 -9.50
CA LEU A 232 36.97 4.21 -8.75
C LEU A 232 35.57 3.61 -8.94
N SER A 233 35.49 2.36 -9.37
CA SER A 233 34.23 1.63 -9.59
C SER A 233 33.97 0.55 -8.55
N GLY A 234 35.02 0.05 -7.90
CA GLY A 234 34.91 -0.92 -6.83
C GLY A 234 36.26 -1.52 -6.44
N TRP A 235 36.20 -2.71 -5.86
CA TRP A 235 37.36 -3.48 -5.44
C TRP A 235 37.17 -4.95 -5.80
N SER A 236 38.26 -5.63 -6.17
CA SER A 236 38.30 -7.08 -6.37
C SER A 236 39.27 -7.71 -5.37
N GLY A 237 38.88 -8.81 -4.75
CA GLY A 237 39.68 -9.45 -3.71
C GLY A 237 38.99 -10.67 -3.14
N LYS A 238 39.27 -10.96 -1.87
CA LYS A 238 38.64 -12.05 -1.12
C LYS A 238 37.69 -11.51 -0.07
N ASP A 239 36.56 -12.18 0.17
CA ASP A 239 35.74 -11.94 1.37
C ASP A 239 36.45 -12.45 2.65
N LYS A 240 35.79 -12.30 3.80
CA LYS A 240 36.28 -12.80 5.09
C LYS A 240 36.50 -14.32 5.12
N ASP A 241 35.77 -15.07 4.31
CA ASP A 241 35.80 -16.53 4.26
C ASP A 241 36.81 -17.07 3.21
N GLY A 242 37.35 -16.20 2.36
CA GLY A 242 38.34 -16.54 1.32
C GLY A 242 37.77 -16.78 -0.08
N ASP A 243 36.48 -16.52 -0.31
CA ASP A 243 35.85 -16.61 -1.63
C ASP A 243 36.21 -15.39 -2.49
N ASP A 244 36.29 -15.57 -3.81
CA ASP A 244 36.52 -14.44 -4.73
C ASP A 244 35.30 -13.51 -4.74
N THR A 245 35.57 -12.23 -4.51
CA THR A 245 34.52 -11.24 -4.25
C THR A 245 34.82 -9.93 -4.96
N PHE A 246 33.76 -9.32 -5.47
CA PHE A 246 33.77 -7.97 -5.98
C PHE A 246 32.90 -7.07 -5.09
N GLU A 247 33.47 -5.99 -4.57
CA GLU A 247 32.75 -4.98 -3.83
C GLU A 247 32.56 -3.75 -4.73
N PRO A 248 31.34 -3.40 -5.16
CA PRO A 248 31.10 -2.18 -5.93
C PRO A 248 31.22 -0.95 -5.04
N THR A 249 31.32 0.23 -5.64
CA THR A 249 31.15 1.49 -4.90
C THR A 249 29.75 1.64 -4.31
N ASP A 250 29.64 2.44 -3.25
CA ASP A 250 28.43 2.52 -2.42
C ASP A 250 27.16 2.91 -3.20
N GLN A 251 27.29 3.73 -4.24
CA GLN A 251 26.17 4.21 -5.06
C GLN A 251 25.48 3.13 -5.93
N TYR A 252 26.05 1.92 -6.01
CA TYR A 252 25.51 0.81 -6.79
C TYR A 252 25.15 -0.40 -5.93
N LYS A 253 25.40 -0.33 -4.62
CA LYS A 253 25.21 -1.46 -3.71
C LYS A 253 23.72 -1.82 -3.62
N GLY A 254 22.84 -0.83 -3.57
CA GLY A 254 21.39 -0.98 -3.53
C GLY A 254 20.84 -1.58 -4.82
N ASP A 255 21.25 -1.02 -5.98
CA ASP A 255 20.85 -1.49 -7.31
C ASP A 255 21.19 -2.99 -7.50
N ILE A 256 22.44 -3.35 -7.19
CA ILE A 256 22.93 -4.73 -7.29
C ILE A 256 22.19 -5.64 -6.30
N ALA A 257 22.00 -5.20 -5.06
CA ALA A 257 21.26 -5.97 -4.06
C ALA A 257 19.82 -6.25 -4.51
N ARG A 258 19.08 -5.25 -4.99
CA ARG A 258 17.69 -5.42 -5.44
C ARG A 258 17.57 -6.28 -6.68
N ALA A 259 18.56 -6.25 -7.58
CA ALA A 259 18.63 -7.19 -8.70
C ALA A 259 18.84 -8.64 -8.23
N LEU A 260 19.77 -8.89 -7.31
CA LEU A 260 20.05 -10.23 -6.77
C LEU A 260 18.87 -10.78 -5.95
N LEU A 261 18.27 -9.94 -5.09
CA LEU A 261 17.07 -10.28 -4.33
C LEU A 261 15.92 -10.65 -5.27
N TYR A 262 15.70 -9.87 -6.34
CA TYR A 262 14.70 -10.20 -7.36
C TYR A 262 14.97 -11.56 -8.02
N MET A 263 16.20 -11.82 -8.45
CA MET A 263 16.56 -13.09 -9.09
C MET A 263 16.31 -14.29 -8.18
N GLY A 264 16.65 -14.15 -6.89
CA GLY A 264 16.40 -15.17 -5.87
C GLY A 264 14.91 -15.41 -5.60
N VAL A 265 14.00 -14.49 -5.93
CA VAL A 265 12.54 -14.70 -5.84
C VAL A 265 11.99 -15.22 -7.17
N ARG A 266 12.33 -14.58 -8.30
CA ARG A 266 11.79 -14.91 -9.61
C ARG A 266 12.10 -16.35 -10.00
N TYR A 267 13.25 -16.87 -9.58
CA TYR A 267 13.70 -18.23 -9.94
C TYR A 267 13.78 -19.19 -8.74
N SER A 268 12.94 -18.98 -7.70
CA SER A 268 12.98 -19.77 -6.46
C SER A 268 12.24 -21.11 -6.50
N ASN A 269 11.37 -21.37 -7.50
CA ASN A 269 10.31 -22.39 -7.35
C ASN A 269 10.43 -23.63 -8.24
N LYS A 270 11.46 -23.73 -9.09
CA LYS A 270 11.58 -24.80 -10.08
C LYS A 270 12.68 -25.81 -9.79
N GLN A 271 13.07 -26.04 -8.54
CA GLN A 271 14.19 -26.92 -8.17
C GLN A 271 14.22 -28.28 -8.92
N GLU A 272 13.07 -28.94 -9.05
CA GLU A 272 12.93 -30.27 -9.69
C GLU A 272 12.55 -30.22 -11.19
N THR A 273 12.11 -29.06 -11.69
CA THR A 273 11.52 -28.91 -13.05
C THR A 273 12.18 -27.79 -13.84
N ASN A 274 13.36 -27.40 -13.42
CA ASN A 274 14.10 -26.30 -13.98
C ASN A 274 14.70 -26.65 -15.34
N THR A 275 15.08 -25.59 -16.02
CA THR A 275 15.66 -25.61 -17.36
C THR A 275 16.70 -24.51 -17.45
N ARG A 276 17.45 -24.47 -18.55
CA ARG A 276 18.39 -23.36 -18.79
C ARG A 276 17.73 -21.98 -18.81
N SER A 277 16.53 -21.86 -19.36
CA SER A 277 15.73 -20.62 -19.35
C SER A 277 15.15 -20.28 -17.98
N GLU A 278 14.81 -21.30 -17.19
CA GLU A 278 14.12 -21.18 -15.91
C GLU A 278 14.86 -22.04 -14.87
N PRO A 279 16.06 -21.62 -14.44
CA PRO A 279 16.84 -22.35 -13.45
C PRO A 279 16.21 -22.24 -12.06
N TYR A 280 16.83 -22.93 -11.11
CA TYR A 280 16.58 -22.71 -9.69
C TYR A 280 17.71 -21.88 -9.12
N LEU A 281 17.38 -20.71 -8.57
CA LEU A 281 18.36 -19.79 -8.00
C LEU A 281 18.11 -19.64 -6.51
N LEU A 282 19.18 -19.73 -5.73
CA LEU A 282 19.15 -19.62 -4.28
C LEU A 282 20.10 -18.53 -3.82
N LEU A 283 19.56 -17.52 -3.13
CA LEU A 283 20.31 -16.48 -2.45
C LEU A 283 20.40 -16.83 -0.96
N THR A 284 21.62 -17.00 -0.42
CA THR A 284 21.80 -17.50 0.95
C THR A 284 23.12 -17.04 1.59
N ASP A 285 23.23 -17.17 2.91
CA ASP A 285 24.53 -17.13 3.63
C ASP A 285 25.02 -18.54 4.00
N ASP A 286 24.23 -19.59 3.70
CA ASP A 286 24.60 -20.97 3.93
C ASP A 286 25.66 -21.42 2.92
N LYS A 287 26.93 -21.37 3.33
CA LYS A 287 28.08 -21.80 2.54
C LYS A 287 28.07 -23.30 2.21
N THR A 288 27.18 -24.11 2.78
CA THR A 288 27.02 -25.53 2.38
C THR A 288 26.25 -25.66 1.06
N GLN A 289 25.48 -24.65 0.66
CA GLN A 289 24.84 -24.57 -0.65
C GLN A 289 25.88 -24.14 -1.70
N LYS A 290 25.93 -24.85 -2.81
CA LYS A 290 26.86 -24.62 -3.92
C LYS A 290 26.13 -24.73 -5.25
N ASP A 291 26.71 -24.15 -6.29
CA ASP A 291 26.20 -24.31 -7.65
C ASP A 291 26.15 -25.80 -8.04
N ASP A 292 25.07 -26.16 -8.72
CA ASP A 292 24.95 -27.41 -9.47
C ASP A 292 24.52 -27.05 -10.90
N ASN A 293 25.50 -26.59 -11.67
CA ASN A 293 25.30 -26.12 -13.04
C ASN A 293 24.81 -27.21 -13.99
N ASP A 294 25.10 -28.48 -13.72
CA ASP A 294 24.63 -29.62 -14.52
C ASP A 294 23.11 -29.79 -14.39
N HIS A 295 22.55 -29.37 -13.26
CA HIS A 295 21.13 -29.34 -13.01
C HIS A 295 20.54 -27.94 -13.06
N PHE A 296 21.25 -26.90 -13.56
CA PHE A 296 20.77 -25.51 -13.56
C PHE A 296 20.34 -24.98 -12.17
N HIS A 297 21.11 -25.34 -11.13
CA HIS A 297 20.99 -24.77 -9.79
C HIS A 297 22.10 -23.74 -9.58
N GLY A 298 21.72 -22.49 -9.40
CA GLY A 298 22.62 -21.39 -9.10
C GLY A 298 22.54 -20.98 -7.64
N VAL A 299 23.68 -20.72 -7.02
CA VAL A 299 23.75 -20.21 -5.65
C VAL A 299 24.58 -18.94 -5.62
N HIS A 300 23.97 -17.86 -5.13
CA HIS A 300 24.69 -16.64 -4.78
C HIS A 300 24.77 -16.51 -3.26
N GLN A 301 25.99 -16.26 -2.76
CA GLN A 301 26.27 -16.09 -1.33
C GLN A 301 26.02 -14.64 -0.89
N HIS A 302 26.18 -14.31 0.39
CA HIS A 302 26.12 -12.93 0.93
C HIS A 302 24.72 -12.31 1.00
N LEU A 303 23.68 -13.12 1.22
CA LEU A 303 22.32 -12.62 1.43
C LEU A 303 22.25 -11.51 2.49
N SER A 304 22.94 -11.68 3.60
CA SER A 304 23.00 -10.69 4.69
C SER A 304 23.59 -9.33 4.25
N ASP A 305 24.58 -9.34 3.36
CA ASP A 305 25.16 -8.11 2.81
C ASP A 305 24.17 -7.39 1.89
N PHE A 306 23.42 -8.12 1.06
CA PHE A 306 22.43 -7.50 0.17
C PHE A 306 21.23 -6.93 0.90
N LEU A 307 20.80 -7.57 2.00
CA LEU A 307 19.78 -6.98 2.86
C LEU A 307 20.24 -5.66 3.47
N LYS A 308 21.51 -5.58 3.86
CA LYS A 308 22.12 -4.34 4.39
C LYS A 308 22.30 -3.30 3.29
N TRP A 309 22.77 -3.68 2.12
CA TRP A 309 22.97 -2.77 0.99
C TRP A 309 21.66 -2.15 0.50
N ASN A 310 20.58 -2.94 0.43
CA ASN A 310 19.25 -2.44 0.10
C ASN A 310 18.75 -1.35 1.06
N GLU A 311 19.19 -1.36 2.32
CA GLU A 311 18.80 -0.36 3.33
C GLU A 311 19.72 0.86 3.36
N LEU A 312 21.01 0.66 3.14
CA LEU A 312 22.01 1.74 3.16
C LEU A 312 22.06 2.55 1.87
N ASP A 313 21.64 1.95 0.75
CA ASP A 313 21.54 2.58 -0.56
C ASP A 313 20.09 2.52 -1.05
N PRO A 314 19.27 3.53 -0.71
CA PRO A 314 17.85 3.57 -1.05
C PRO A 314 17.59 3.53 -2.55
N VAL A 315 16.37 3.15 -2.91
CA VAL A 315 15.92 3.12 -4.32
C VAL A 315 16.06 4.51 -4.95
N SER A 316 16.72 4.57 -6.11
CA SER A 316 16.92 5.80 -6.88
C SER A 316 15.81 6.07 -7.90
N ASP A 317 15.70 7.31 -8.37
CA ASP A 317 14.77 7.68 -9.46
C ASP A 317 15.08 6.90 -10.76
N TYR A 318 16.35 6.60 -11.01
CA TYR A 318 16.77 5.78 -12.14
C TYR A 318 16.19 4.36 -12.05
N GLU A 319 16.26 3.72 -10.89
CA GLU A 319 15.70 2.38 -10.69
C GLU A 319 14.18 2.35 -10.81
N ILE A 320 13.48 3.32 -10.23
CA ILE A 320 12.02 3.44 -10.34
C ILE A 320 11.63 3.57 -11.81
N HIS A 321 12.30 4.47 -12.54
CA HIS A 321 12.03 4.70 -13.95
C HIS A 321 12.33 3.44 -14.78
N ARG A 322 13.48 2.80 -14.55
CA ARG A 322 13.87 1.55 -15.21
C ARG A 322 12.86 0.42 -14.95
N ASN A 323 12.40 0.25 -13.72
CA ASN A 323 11.38 -0.74 -13.36
C ASN A 323 10.04 -0.49 -14.09
N ASN A 324 9.60 0.77 -14.16
CA ASN A 324 8.42 1.18 -14.94
C ASN A 324 8.59 0.85 -16.42
N LEU A 325 9.75 1.15 -17.00
CA LEU A 325 10.03 0.89 -18.41
C LEU A 325 10.07 -0.59 -18.75
N ILE A 326 10.70 -1.42 -17.90
CA ILE A 326 10.73 -2.88 -18.07
C ILE A 326 9.31 -3.43 -18.03
N TYR A 327 8.51 -3.01 -17.05
CA TYR A 327 7.13 -3.45 -16.89
C TYR A 327 6.25 -3.07 -18.10
N ASN A 328 6.21 -1.79 -18.43
CA ASN A 328 5.33 -1.25 -19.48
C ASN A 328 5.74 -1.70 -20.89
N ASN A 329 7.06 -1.77 -21.14
CA ASN A 329 7.58 -1.87 -22.50
C ASN A 329 8.28 -3.16 -22.82
N VAL A 330 8.53 -4.06 -21.86
CA VAL A 330 9.34 -5.25 -22.14
C VAL A 330 8.75 -6.52 -21.56
N GLN A 331 8.90 -6.71 -20.26
CA GLN A 331 8.76 -8.00 -19.60
C GLN A 331 7.40 -8.21 -18.93
N ASN A 332 6.61 -7.13 -18.76
CA ASN A 332 5.32 -7.19 -18.09
C ASN A 332 5.40 -7.72 -16.64
N ASN A 333 6.56 -7.57 -16.00
CA ASN A 333 6.76 -7.85 -14.59
C ASN A 333 7.60 -6.76 -13.92
N ARG A 334 7.47 -6.66 -12.59
CA ARG A 334 8.10 -5.63 -11.76
C ARG A 334 9.06 -6.25 -10.76
N ASN A 335 10.15 -5.54 -10.44
CA ASN A 335 11.02 -5.89 -9.31
C ASN A 335 10.35 -5.43 -8.00
N PRO A 336 9.89 -6.36 -7.13
CA PRO A 336 9.18 -6.01 -5.91
C PRO A 336 10.06 -5.27 -4.91
N PHE A 337 11.38 -5.41 -4.98
CA PHE A 337 12.30 -4.73 -4.06
C PHE A 337 12.65 -3.31 -4.51
N ILE A 338 12.30 -2.91 -5.74
CA ILE A 338 12.32 -1.52 -6.17
C ILE A 338 11.01 -0.83 -5.75
N ASP A 339 9.86 -1.50 -5.94
CA ASP A 339 8.56 -0.92 -5.57
C ASP A 339 8.32 -0.92 -4.04
N HIS A 340 8.84 -1.93 -3.35
CA HIS A 340 8.72 -2.16 -1.91
C HIS A 340 10.06 -2.64 -1.32
N PRO A 341 11.08 -1.77 -1.20
CA PRO A 341 12.40 -2.16 -0.66
C PRO A 341 12.31 -2.75 0.76
N GLU A 342 11.30 -2.39 1.54
CA GLU A 342 11.05 -2.94 2.88
C GLU A 342 10.67 -4.43 2.87
N TRP A 343 10.25 -4.97 1.71
CA TRP A 343 9.91 -6.39 1.57
C TRP A 343 11.15 -7.31 1.51
N ALA A 344 12.36 -6.77 1.33
CA ALA A 344 13.58 -7.57 1.29
C ALA A 344 13.78 -8.39 2.56
N ARG A 345 13.71 -7.75 3.74
CA ARG A 345 13.79 -8.47 5.04
C ARG A 345 12.59 -9.38 5.25
N ARG A 346 11.40 -8.96 4.82
CA ARG A 346 10.17 -9.77 4.91
C ARG A 346 10.31 -11.12 4.20
N ALA A 347 10.95 -11.11 3.04
CA ALA A 347 11.21 -12.30 2.23
C ALA A 347 12.35 -13.15 2.78
N TYR A 348 13.49 -12.53 3.09
CA TYR A 348 14.74 -13.28 3.27
C TYR A 348 15.24 -13.38 4.71
N ALA A 349 14.77 -12.52 5.61
CA ALA A 349 15.18 -12.54 7.01
C ALA A 349 13.98 -12.38 7.95
N PRO A 350 12.96 -13.26 7.86
CA PRO A 350 11.69 -13.13 8.56
C PRO A 350 11.85 -13.03 10.09
N ASP A 351 12.87 -13.65 10.67
CA ASP A 351 13.16 -13.59 12.10
C ASP A 351 13.64 -12.20 12.56
N THR A 352 14.28 -11.47 11.64
CA THR A 352 14.73 -10.08 11.84
C THR A 352 13.77 -9.06 11.25
N TYR A 353 12.83 -9.49 10.42
CA TYR A 353 11.77 -8.65 9.87
C TYR A 353 10.84 -8.22 10.99
N LYS A 354 11.02 -6.97 11.42
CA LYS A 354 10.15 -6.31 12.38
C LYS A 354 9.15 -5.54 11.53
N THR A 355 7.85 -5.74 11.72
CA THR A 355 6.85 -4.83 11.13
C THR A 355 7.22 -3.41 11.55
N THR A 356 7.51 -2.56 10.58
CA THR A 356 7.88 -1.16 10.80
C THR A 356 6.76 -0.43 11.51
N SER A 357 7.09 0.67 12.19
CA SER A 357 6.06 1.57 12.66
C SER A 357 5.28 2.12 11.46
N ASP A 358 3.95 2.15 11.56
CA ASP A 358 3.09 2.65 10.49
C ASP A 358 2.63 4.08 10.80
N PHE A 359 3.00 5.00 9.91
CA PHE A 359 2.66 6.42 9.95
C PHE A 359 1.86 6.86 8.72
N SER A 360 1.50 5.95 7.82
CA SER A 360 0.84 6.26 6.53
C SER A 360 -0.51 6.97 6.69
N SER A 361 -1.17 6.78 7.83
CA SER A 361 -2.46 7.39 8.16
C SER A 361 -2.35 8.76 8.86
N LEU A 362 -1.13 9.27 9.07
CA LEU A 362 -0.90 10.57 9.69
C LEU A 362 -1.25 11.69 8.71
N LYS A 363 -1.97 12.72 9.19
CA LYS A 363 -2.27 13.92 8.39
C LYS A 363 -1.20 14.98 8.62
N ASP A 364 -1.00 15.84 7.62
CA ASP A 364 -0.15 17.03 7.75
C ASP A 364 -0.62 17.98 8.86
N SER A 365 -1.93 18.04 9.07
CA SER A 365 -2.51 18.84 10.15
C SER A 365 -3.81 18.27 10.74
N TYR A 366 -4.04 18.61 12.02
CA TYR A 366 -5.27 18.35 12.76
C TYR A 366 -5.78 19.63 13.44
N ASN A 367 -7.10 19.79 13.46
CA ASN A 367 -7.80 20.87 14.15
C ASN A 367 -8.44 20.32 15.44
N LEU A 368 -8.24 21.01 16.56
CA LEU A 368 -8.79 20.64 17.87
C LEU A 368 -9.36 21.87 18.57
N HIS A 369 -10.42 21.70 19.37
CA HIS A 369 -10.75 22.70 20.38
C HIS A 369 -10.01 22.43 21.68
N THR A 370 -9.92 23.45 22.54
CA THR A 370 -9.43 23.31 23.90
C THR A 370 -10.12 22.15 24.64
N ASN A 371 -9.37 21.36 25.40
CA ASN A 371 -9.81 20.15 26.10
C ASN A 371 -10.16 18.95 25.22
N ASP A 372 -10.24 19.10 23.89
CA ASP A 372 -10.38 17.94 23.01
C ASP A 372 -9.15 17.04 23.09
N THR A 373 -9.35 15.78 22.73
CA THR A 373 -8.31 14.77 22.73
C THR A 373 -8.17 14.19 21.34
N LEU A 374 -6.93 14.11 20.86
CA LEU A 374 -6.55 13.50 19.59
C LEU A 374 -5.72 12.26 19.87
N LYS A 375 -6.20 11.11 19.38
CA LYS A 375 -5.36 9.90 19.29
C LYS A 375 -4.79 9.81 17.89
N LEU A 376 -3.47 9.88 17.77
CA LEU A 376 -2.79 9.74 16.48
C LEU A 376 -2.97 8.31 15.95
N PRO A 377 -3.33 8.14 14.66
CA PRO A 377 -3.54 6.83 14.04
C PRO A 377 -2.20 6.20 13.65
N VAL A 378 -1.33 5.96 14.65
CA VAL A 378 0.02 5.42 14.45
C VAL A 378 0.17 4.08 15.16
N THR A 379 0.93 3.18 14.52
CA THR A 379 1.35 1.91 15.13
C THR A 379 2.84 1.97 15.34
N TYR A 380 3.29 1.88 16.60
CA TYR A 380 4.70 1.83 16.93
C TYR A 380 5.18 0.39 16.96
N SER A 381 6.35 0.14 16.39
CA SER A 381 7.03 -1.14 16.54
C SER A 381 7.46 -1.33 17.99
N SER A 382 7.28 -2.54 18.54
CA SER A 382 7.65 -2.88 19.93
C SER A 382 9.16 -2.96 20.16
N LYS A 383 9.96 -2.82 19.10
CA LYS A 383 11.43 -2.94 19.11
C LYS A 383 12.15 -1.66 18.66
N SER A 384 11.42 -0.56 18.44
CA SER A 384 11.98 0.76 18.13
C SER A 384 11.94 1.66 19.36
N THR A 385 12.90 2.57 19.49
CA THR A 385 12.81 3.69 20.43
C THR A 385 12.06 4.83 19.76
N ILE A 386 10.96 5.26 20.36
CA ILE A 386 10.13 6.36 19.85
C ILE A 386 10.37 7.60 20.70
N ASN A 387 10.91 8.65 20.09
CA ASN A 387 11.07 9.95 20.72
C ASN A 387 10.01 10.90 20.19
N ILE A 388 9.22 11.48 21.09
CA ILE A 388 8.16 12.43 20.74
C ILE A 388 8.48 13.77 21.35
N SER A 389 8.48 14.83 20.54
CA SER A 389 8.65 16.20 21.00
C SER A 389 7.49 17.09 20.54
N PHE A 390 7.04 17.96 21.44
CA PHE A 390 5.93 18.89 21.22
C PHE A 390 6.02 20.06 22.23
N ASP A 391 5.27 21.14 22.00
CA ASP A 391 5.18 22.24 22.95
C ASP A 391 4.15 21.96 24.05
N SER A 392 4.66 21.66 25.25
CA SER A 392 3.86 21.35 26.44
C SER A 392 2.97 22.50 26.95
N ASN A 393 3.13 23.73 26.46
CA ASN A 393 2.22 24.83 26.78
C ASN A 393 0.84 24.67 26.12
N TYR A 394 0.78 23.92 25.01
CA TYR A 394 -0.42 23.78 24.19
C TYR A 394 -1.00 22.37 24.21
N LEU A 395 -0.17 21.35 24.45
CA LEU A 395 -0.55 19.95 24.46
C LEU A 395 -0.05 19.24 25.72
N SER A 396 -0.79 18.24 26.17
CA SER A 396 -0.28 17.19 27.06
C SER A 396 -0.44 15.83 26.41
N MET A 397 0.50 14.91 26.64
CA MET A 397 0.46 13.55 26.09
C MET A 397 0.17 12.54 27.20
N SER A 398 -0.58 11.48 26.90
CA SER A 398 -0.75 10.35 27.81
C SER A 398 0.34 9.29 27.68
N ASP A 399 0.37 8.37 28.64
CA ASP A 399 1.37 7.28 28.74
C ASP A 399 1.41 6.33 27.53
N ASP A 400 0.34 6.31 26.70
CA ASP A 400 0.29 5.51 25.48
C ASP A 400 1.14 6.08 24.33
N ASN A 401 1.74 7.27 24.52
CA ASN A 401 2.53 8.02 23.54
C ASN A 401 1.79 8.36 22.23
N LYS A 402 0.46 8.23 22.19
CA LYS A 402 -0.34 8.43 20.97
C LYS A 402 -1.47 9.43 21.17
N THR A 403 -1.89 9.63 22.42
CA THR A 403 -3.05 10.44 22.72
C THR A 403 -2.61 11.78 23.32
N PHE A 404 -3.03 12.86 22.66
CA PHE A 404 -2.71 14.25 23.00
C PHE A 404 -3.98 15.00 23.39
N LYS A 405 -3.91 15.78 24.46
CA LYS A 405 -5.00 16.66 24.89
C LYS A 405 -4.63 18.12 24.62
N ALA A 406 -5.53 18.85 24.00
CA ALA A 406 -5.41 20.28 23.77
C ALA A 406 -5.61 21.05 25.08
N LEU A 407 -4.66 21.90 25.44
CA LEU A 407 -4.67 22.67 26.70
C LEU A 407 -5.07 24.13 26.47
N LYS A 408 -4.49 24.75 25.45
CA LYS A 408 -4.58 26.19 25.21
C LYS A 408 -4.62 26.49 23.72
N GLU A 409 -5.32 27.58 23.37
CA GLU A 409 -5.39 28.07 21.99
C GLU A 409 -4.00 28.34 21.39
N CYS A 410 -3.81 27.88 20.15
CA CYS A 410 -2.66 28.12 19.31
C CYS A 410 -3.12 28.24 17.84
N LYS A 411 -3.36 29.47 17.38
CA LYS A 411 -3.94 29.74 16.06
C LYS A 411 -3.00 29.46 14.90
N GLU A 412 -1.71 29.73 15.09
CA GLU A 412 -0.67 29.41 14.08
C GLU A 412 -0.33 27.91 14.07
N GLY A 413 -0.77 27.16 15.07
CA GLY A 413 -0.54 25.74 15.28
C GLY A 413 0.81 25.43 15.95
N THR A 414 0.86 24.29 16.65
CA THR A 414 2.09 23.70 17.21
C THR A 414 2.45 22.42 16.45
N THR A 415 3.66 21.89 16.62
CA THR A 415 4.11 20.68 15.92
C THR A 415 4.34 19.55 16.91
N ILE A 416 3.85 18.35 16.56
CA ILE A 416 4.31 17.09 17.15
C ILE A 416 5.34 16.51 16.19
N LYS A 417 6.55 16.25 16.70
CA LYS A 417 7.61 15.52 15.97
C LYS A 417 7.75 14.13 16.57
N ILE A 418 7.83 13.13 15.71
CA ILE A 418 8.04 11.73 16.09
C ILE A 418 9.29 11.25 15.36
N ASP A 419 10.31 10.89 16.14
CA ASP A 419 11.56 10.33 15.65
C ASP A 419 11.62 8.84 16.05
N GLU A 420 11.76 7.96 15.06
CA GLU A 420 11.92 6.52 15.26
C GLU A 420 13.39 6.12 15.10
N THR A 421 13.95 5.51 16.14
CA THR A 421 15.34 5.01 16.17
C THR A 421 15.35 3.50 16.38
N THR A 422 16.13 2.78 15.57
CA THR A 422 16.44 1.36 15.75
C THR A 422 17.83 1.18 16.36
N GLU A 423 18.23 -0.06 16.66
CA GLU A 423 19.58 -0.38 17.16
C GLU A 423 20.71 0.04 16.19
N ASP A 424 20.39 0.16 14.90
CA ASP A 424 21.34 0.48 13.83
C ASP A 424 21.31 1.97 13.39
N GLY A 425 20.44 2.81 13.97
CA GLY A 425 20.37 4.25 13.68
C GLY A 425 18.95 4.83 13.64
N ILE A 426 18.83 6.11 13.30
CA ILE A 426 17.52 6.77 13.11
C ILE A 426 17.01 6.44 11.71
N ILE A 427 15.79 5.90 11.61
CA ILE A 427 15.25 5.43 10.33
C ILE A 427 14.11 6.32 9.83
N ASN A 428 13.29 6.92 10.72
CA ASN A 428 12.16 7.74 10.28
C ASN A 428 11.96 9.03 11.07
N HIS A 429 11.56 10.09 10.36
CA HIS A 429 11.22 11.41 10.91
C HIS A 429 9.83 11.86 10.44
N PHE A 430 8.90 12.02 11.38
CA PHE A 430 7.55 12.51 11.07
C PHE A 430 7.24 13.80 11.82
N LYS A 431 6.46 14.66 11.17
CA LYS A 431 5.92 15.89 11.75
C LYS A 431 4.45 16.03 11.40
N THR A 432 3.63 16.41 12.38
CA THR A 432 2.24 16.81 12.13
C THR A 432 1.94 18.11 12.88
N LYS A 433 1.15 18.98 12.25
CA LYS A 433 0.77 20.28 12.80
C LYS A 433 -0.57 20.18 13.53
N ILE A 434 -0.66 20.73 14.73
CA ILE A 434 -1.89 20.78 15.52
C ILE A 434 -2.33 22.24 15.68
N ILE A 435 -3.49 22.59 15.14
CA ILE A 435 -4.10 23.92 15.31
C ILE A 435 -5.16 23.81 16.39
N ILE A 436 -5.08 24.68 17.40
CA ILE A 436 -5.98 24.63 18.56
C ILE A 436 -6.76 25.94 18.64
N TRP A 437 -8.08 25.87 18.54
CA TRP A 437 -8.97 26.99 18.81
C TRP A 437 -9.63 26.84 20.18
N ASN A 438 -10.12 27.93 20.75
CA ASN A 438 -10.97 27.81 21.94
C ASN A 438 -12.25 27.02 21.61
N ASP A 439 -12.91 26.50 22.65
CA ASP A 439 -14.19 25.82 22.51
C ASP A 439 -15.22 26.66 21.75
N PRO A 440 -16.10 26.04 20.95
CA PRO A 440 -17.18 26.77 20.29
C PRO A 440 -18.10 27.39 21.33
N ILE A 441 -18.38 28.69 21.17
CA ILE A 441 -19.23 29.43 22.10
C ILE A 441 -20.47 29.89 21.35
N LEU A 442 -21.63 29.41 21.78
CA LEU A 442 -22.90 29.93 21.29
C LEU A 442 -23.08 31.37 21.80
N LYS A 443 -23.20 32.32 20.85
CA LYS A 443 -23.45 33.73 21.12
C LYS A 443 -24.92 34.11 21.03
N THR A 444 -25.73 33.26 20.40
CA THR A 444 -27.19 33.43 20.40
C THR A 444 -27.78 32.92 21.72
N ASP A 445 -28.56 33.75 22.40
CA ASP A 445 -29.37 33.30 23.53
C ASP A 445 -30.42 32.29 23.07
N LEU A 446 -30.38 31.07 23.63
CA LEU A 446 -31.38 30.07 23.30
C LEU A 446 -32.74 30.45 23.90
N PRO A 447 -33.83 30.26 23.14
CA PRO A 447 -35.18 30.48 23.66
C PRO A 447 -35.43 29.52 24.84
N LYS A 448 -36.15 29.95 25.88
CA LYS A 448 -36.40 29.08 27.05
C LYS A 448 -37.44 28.00 26.79
N ASN A 449 -38.53 28.37 26.11
CA ASN A 449 -39.59 27.47 25.65
C ASN A 449 -40.17 28.04 24.36
N ILE A 450 -40.38 27.19 23.36
CA ILE A 450 -41.06 27.55 22.13
C ILE A 450 -42.34 26.73 22.06
N GLN A 451 -43.47 27.42 21.88
CA GLN A 451 -44.76 26.78 21.66
C GLN A 451 -45.08 26.75 20.18
N LEU A 452 -45.33 25.55 19.65
CA LEU A 452 -45.82 25.35 18.29
C LEU A 452 -47.25 24.81 18.35
N ALA A 453 -48.14 25.38 17.56
CA ALA A 453 -49.55 25.00 17.50
C ALA A 453 -49.92 24.71 16.04
N PRO A 454 -49.66 23.49 15.53
CA PRO A 454 -49.98 23.14 14.15
C PRO A 454 -51.49 23.23 13.94
N VAL A 455 -51.90 23.94 12.88
CA VAL A 455 -53.30 24.08 12.47
C VAL A 455 -53.60 22.98 11.46
N ILE A 456 -54.83 22.44 11.47
CA ILE A 456 -55.24 21.41 10.50
C ILE A 456 -54.98 21.91 9.06
N GLY A 457 -54.00 21.32 8.38
CA GLY A 457 -53.58 21.67 7.02
C GLY A 457 -52.28 22.48 6.89
N ASN A 458 -51.70 23.02 7.97
CA ASN A 458 -50.44 23.78 7.97
C ASN A 458 -49.51 23.34 9.12
N SER A 459 -48.28 22.93 8.82
CA SER A 459 -47.23 22.73 9.84
C SER A 459 -46.73 24.08 10.35
N THR A 460 -46.64 24.23 11.67
CA THR A 460 -45.86 25.32 12.27
C THR A 460 -44.42 24.86 12.38
N SER A 461 -43.49 25.68 11.89
CA SER A 461 -42.07 25.42 11.99
C SER A 461 -41.34 26.58 12.66
N TYR A 462 -40.18 26.30 13.23
CA TYR A 462 -39.31 27.28 13.85
C TYR A 462 -37.90 27.10 13.32
N LYS A 463 -37.33 28.18 12.76
CA LYS A 463 -35.93 28.20 12.32
C LYS A 463 -35.10 28.96 13.34
N LEU A 464 -34.11 28.29 13.90
CA LEU A 464 -33.18 28.92 14.85
C LEU A 464 -32.04 29.56 14.06
N ASP A 465 -31.85 30.87 14.23
CA ASP A 465 -30.64 31.56 13.77
C ASP A 465 -29.57 31.48 14.86
N THR A 466 -28.44 30.83 14.57
CA THR A 466 -27.37 30.60 15.55
C THR A 466 -26.08 31.27 15.12
N LYS A 467 -25.50 32.07 16.01
CA LYS A 467 -24.14 32.60 15.90
C LYS A 467 -23.26 31.87 16.89
N VAL A 468 -22.17 31.30 16.40
CA VAL A 468 -21.21 30.55 17.20
C VAL A 468 -19.81 31.05 16.87
N ASP A 469 -19.07 31.42 17.90
CA ASP A 469 -17.65 31.78 17.77
C ASP A 469 -16.77 30.53 17.86
N ASN A 470 -15.57 30.64 17.30
CA ASN A 470 -14.53 29.60 17.32
C ASN A 470 -14.89 28.30 16.58
N LEU A 471 -15.80 28.31 15.61
CA LEU A 471 -16.03 27.16 14.72
C LEU A 471 -14.98 27.09 13.63
N PHE A 472 -14.34 25.93 13.46
CA PHE A 472 -13.48 25.72 12.30
C PHE A 472 -14.29 25.80 10.99
N PRO A 473 -13.67 26.17 9.84
CA PRO A 473 -14.38 26.32 8.57
C PRO A 473 -15.18 25.09 8.11
N GLU A 474 -14.74 23.90 8.52
CA GLU A 474 -15.35 22.62 8.18
C GLU A 474 -16.43 22.15 9.15
N GLU A 475 -16.70 22.88 10.23
CA GLU A 475 -17.70 22.54 11.24
C GLU A 475 -19.03 23.24 10.98
N LYS A 476 -20.12 22.57 11.39
CA LYS A 476 -21.47 23.10 11.24
C LYS A 476 -22.27 22.89 12.51
N ILE A 477 -23.21 23.79 12.73
CA ILE A 477 -24.23 23.62 13.77
C ILE A 477 -25.33 22.71 13.24
N ILE A 478 -25.70 21.73 14.05
CA ILE A 478 -26.83 20.85 13.81
C ILE A 478 -27.76 20.89 15.02
N LEU A 479 -29.05 20.70 14.75
CA LEU A 479 -30.05 20.53 15.79
C LEU A 479 -30.43 19.06 15.91
N LYS A 480 -30.66 18.60 17.14
CA LYS A 480 -31.16 17.25 17.41
C LYS A 480 -32.35 17.29 18.33
N SER A 481 -33.43 16.63 17.92
CA SER A 481 -34.63 16.45 18.76
C SER A 481 -34.45 15.28 19.71
N GLY A 482 -34.90 15.44 20.96
CA GLY A 482 -35.00 14.35 21.93
C GLY A 482 -36.16 13.39 21.65
N ASP A 483 -37.12 13.80 20.83
CA ASP A 483 -38.27 13.00 20.41
C ASP A 483 -38.77 13.50 19.04
N GLU A 484 -38.36 12.79 18.00
CA GLU A 484 -38.74 13.08 16.61
C GLU A 484 -40.22 12.82 16.31
N THR A 485 -40.95 12.13 17.19
CA THR A 485 -42.40 11.97 17.04
C THR A 485 -43.15 13.25 17.42
N ILE A 486 -42.51 14.13 18.20
CA ILE A 486 -43.06 15.42 18.64
C ILE A 486 -42.55 16.54 17.73
N ALA A 487 -41.23 16.65 17.54
CA ALA A 487 -40.63 17.66 16.66
C ALA A 487 -39.48 17.06 15.83
N ARG A 488 -39.52 17.24 14.51
CA ARG A 488 -38.48 16.78 13.59
C ARG A 488 -37.59 17.94 13.17
N ILE A 489 -36.33 17.64 12.89
CA ILE A 489 -35.37 18.60 12.35
C ILE A 489 -35.18 18.31 10.87
N SER A 490 -35.41 19.31 10.04
CA SER A 490 -35.13 19.25 8.60
C SER A 490 -33.66 19.55 8.30
N ASN A 491 -33.23 19.25 7.06
CA ASN A 491 -31.83 19.38 6.64
C ASN A 491 -31.27 20.82 6.71
N ASP A 492 -32.13 21.84 6.76
CA ASP A 492 -31.72 23.24 6.89
C ASP A 492 -31.81 23.76 8.35
N ASN A 493 -31.86 22.83 9.31
CA ASN A 493 -32.03 23.07 10.76
C ASN A 493 -33.37 23.75 11.12
N THR A 494 -34.41 23.61 10.29
CA THR A 494 -35.76 24.04 10.67
C THR A 494 -36.45 22.95 11.50
N ILE A 495 -37.02 23.35 12.64
CA ILE A 495 -37.76 22.49 13.58
C ILE A 495 -39.22 22.45 13.16
N GLU A 496 -39.76 21.28 12.90
CA GLU A 496 -41.14 21.07 12.46
C GLU A 496 -41.94 20.34 13.53
N ALA A 497 -43.13 20.84 13.86
CA ALA A 497 -44.04 20.15 14.76
C ALA A 497 -44.71 18.95 14.06
N VAL A 498 -44.63 17.76 14.66
CA VAL A 498 -45.11 16.49 14.07
C VAL A 498 -46.10 15.77 14.97
N GLY A 499 -45.99 15.94 16.29
CA GLY A 499 -46.89 15.32 17.27
C GLY A 499 -47.01 16.15 18.54
N PHE A 500 -48.06 15.91 19.31
CA PHE A 500 -48.33 16.67 20.53
C PHE A 500 -47.47 16.19 21.70
N GLY A 501 -46.97 17.14 22.49
CA GLY A 501 -46.16 16.84 23.66
C GLY A 501 -45.04 17.86 23.86
N THR A 502 -44.05 17.49 24.67
CA THR A 502 -42.87 18.33 24.92
C THR A 502 -41.61 17.54 24.59
N THR A 503 -40.71 18.16 23.84
CA THR A 503 -39.38 17.60 23.56
C THR A 503 -38.29 18.64 23.76
N THR A 504 -37.04 18.18 23.82
CA THR A 504 -35.86 19.04 23.92
C THR A 504 -35.16 19.08 22.58
N ILE A 505 -34.67 20.27 22.18
CA ILE A 505 -33.82 20.44 21.03
C ILE A 505 -32.43 20.81 21.52
N SER A 506 -31.46 19.96 21.22
CA SER A 506 -30.05 20.21 21.50
C SER A 506 -29.39 20.89 20.31
N VAL A 507 -28.60 21.93 20.59
CA VAL A 507 -27.73 22.61 19.61
C VAL A 507 -26.34 22.00 19.75
N LEU A 508 -25.86 21.39 18.66
CA LEU A 508 -24.64 20.61 18.64
C LEU A 508 -23.72 21.10 17.52
N VAL A 509 -22.41 20.90 17.71
CA VAL A 509 -21.45 20.90 16.61
C VAL A 509 -21.42 19.49 16.01
N ASP A 510 -21.51 19.38 14.69
CA ASP A 510 -21.73 18.11 13.99
C ASP A 510 -20.72 17.01 14.31
N LYS A 511 -19.44 17.19 13.97
CA LYS A 511 -18.41 16.14 14.04
C LYS A 511 -18.02 15.78 15.47
N SER A 512 -17.94 16.77 16.35
CA SER A 512 -17.60 16.56 17.76
C SER A 512 -18.81 16.14 18.61
N SER A 513 -20.03 16.31 18.08
CA SER A 513 -21.28 16.18 18.85
C SER A 513 -21.30 17.03 20.13
N LYS A 514 -20.50 18.10 20.17
CA LYS A 514 -20.36 18.95 21.35
C LYS A 514 -21.63 19.77 21.53
N LYS A 515 -22.27 19.62 22.70
CA LYS A 515 -23.50 20.33 23.06
C LYS A 515 -23.19 21.76 23.49
N LEU A 516 -23.71 22.71 22.73
CA LEU A 516 -23.59 24.14 23.03
C LEU A 516 -24.75 24.66 23.88
N GLY A 517 -25.89 23.96 23.82
CA GLY A 517 -27.04 24.24 24.66
C GLY A 517 -28.25 23.40 24.28
N GLU A 518 -29.36 23.63 24.96
CA GLU A 518 -30.64 23.04 24.63
C GLU A 518 -31.80 23.94 25.04
N PHE A 519 -32.95 23.71 24.43
CA PHE A 519 -34.21 24.35 24.81
C PHE A 519 -35.39 23.41 24.60
N LYS A 520 -36.55 23.79 25.14
CA LYS A 520 -37.77 23.01 25.04
C LYS A 520 -38.64 23.48 23.88
N ILE A 521 -39.21 22.51 23.18
CA ILE A 521 -40.32 22.67 22.24
C ILE A 521 -41.54 22.02 22.87
N GLU A 522 -42.62 22.79 22.97
CA GLU A 522 -43.92 22.31 23.38
C GLU A 522 -44.87 22.41 22.18
N VAL A 523 -45.40 21.27 21.75
CA VAL A 523 -46.36 21.20 20.66
C VAL A 523 -47.74 20.96 21.25
N THR A 524 -48.59 22.00 21.23
CA THR A 524 -49.95 21.95 21.75
C THR A 524 -50.96 21.89 20.62
N PRO A 525 -52.11 21.19 20.79
CA PRO A 525 -53.19 21.27 19.82
C PRO A 525 -53.69 22.72 19.71
N SER A 526 -53.77 23.26 18.49
CA SER A 526 -54.39 24.57 18.26
C SER A 526 -55.89 24.46 18.56
N VAL A 527 -56.37 25.06 19.65
CA VAL A 527 -57.81 25.20 19.88
C VAL A 527 -58.29 26.40 19.08
N TYR A 528 -58.72 26.17 17.84
CA TYR A 528 -59.46 27.18 17.08
C TYR A 528 -60.85 27.34 17.70
N PHE A 529 -61.03 28.32 18.57
CA PHE A 529 -62.34 28.93 18.78
C PHE A 529 -62.57 29.91 17.63
N ASN A 530 -62.99 29.40 16.47
CA ASN A 530 -63.56 30.28 15.46
C ASN A 530 -64.91 30.76 16.02
N SER A 531 -65.09 32.07 16.18
CA SER A 531 -66.31 32.68 16.75
C SER A 531 -67.58 32.34 15.96
N GLU A 532 -67.44 31.77 14.76
CA GLU A 532 -68.55 31.33 13.92
C GLU A 532 -69.11 29.94 14.27
N ASN A 533 -68.39 29.10 15.05
CA ASN A 533 -68.80 27.72 15.34
C ASN A 533 -68.94 27.37 16.83
N ILE A 534 -68.92 28.37 17.72
CA ILE A 534 -69.19 28.18 19.17
C ILE A 534 -70.51 27.43 19.41
N GLY A 535 -71.53 27.68 18.58
CA GLY A 535 -72.80 26.96 18.67
C GLY A 535 -72.70 25.47 18.36
N ILE A 536 -71.82 25.07 17.43
CA ILE A 536 -71.63 23.66 17.04
C ILE A 536 -70.82 22.93 18.11
N THR A 537 -69.75 23.54 18.63
CA THR A 537 -68.91 22.91 19.66
C THR A 537 -69.64 22.77 21.00
N ILE A 538 -70.38 23.81 21.42
CA ILE A 538 -71.28 23.72 22.58
C ILE A 538 -72.38 22.69 22.30
N GLY A 539 -72.92 22.65 21.08
CA GLY A 539 -73.91 21.65 20.67
C GLY A 539 -73.42 20.21 20.77
N ILE A 540 -72.17 19.92 20.36
CA ILE A 540 -71.56 18.60 20.46
C ILE A 540 -71.30 18.23 21.92
N ILE A 541 -70.78 19.15 22.73
CA ILE A 541 -70.55 18.90 24.18
C ILE A 541 -71.89 18.64 24.89
N ILE A 542 -72.91 19.45 24.61
CA ILE A 542 -74.26 19.23 25.15
C ILE A 542 -74.82 17.89 24.67
N ALA A 543 -74.64 17.52 23.39
CA ALA A 543 -75.09 16.24 22.87
C ALA A 543 -74.38 15.05 23.54
N ILE A 544 -73.07 15.13 23.76
CA ILE A 544 -72.29 14.10 24.47
C ILE A 544 -72.76 13.98 25.92
N VAL A 545 -73.00 15.11 26.62
CA VAL A 545 -73.54 15.12 27.98
C VAL A 545 -74.96 14.55 28.01
N ILE A 546 -75.82 14.89 27.06
CA ILE A 546 -77.18 14.33 26.92
C ILE A 546 -77.12 12.82 26.69
N VAL A 547 -76.22 12.34 25.83
CA VAL A 547 -76.03 10.90 25.57
C VAL A 547 -75.53 10.19 26.83
N LEU A 548 -74.56 10.76 27.55
CA LEU A 548 -74.09 10.21 28.84
C LEU A 548 -75.20 10.18 29.88
N VAL A 549 -76.01 11.24 30.00
CA VAL A 549 -77.18 11.28 30.90
C VAL A 549 -78.23 10.26 30.46
N LEU A 550 -78.50 10.10 29.17
CA LEU A 550 -79.41 9.08 28.64
C LEU A 550 -78.91 7.65 28.93
N ILE A 551 -77.61 7.39 28.79
CA ILE A 551 -77.00 6.11 29.14
C ILE A 551 -77.16 5.85 30.64
N ILE A 552 -76.95 6.85 31.50
CA ILE A 552 -77.14 6.72 32.96
C ILE A 552 -78.62 6.48 33.31
N VAL A 553 -79.55 7.22 32.70
CA VAL A 553 -80.99 7.08 32.93
C VAL A 553 -81.49 5.72 32.43
N LEU A 554 -81.06 5.27 31.24
CA LEU A 554 -81.37 3.94 30.72
C LEU A 554 -80.81 2.86 31.64
N SER A 555 -79.58 3.02 32.14
CA SER A 555 -78.97 2.08 33.11
C SER A 555 -79.79 1.99 34.41
N ILE A 556 -80.35 3.10 34.89
CA ILE A 556 -81.22 3.14 36.09
C ILE A 556 -82.61 2.52 35.81
N VAL A 557 -83.18 2.74 34.62
CA VAL A 557 -84.49 2.17 34.21
C VAL A 557 -84.39 0.65 33.99
N PHE A 558 -83.31 0.16 33.39
CA PHE A 558 -83.05 -1.27 33.25
C PHE A 558 -82.76 -1.94 34.61
N ALA A 559 -82.10 -1.26 35.54
CA ALA A 559 -81.90 -1.76 36.91
C ALA A 559 -83.21 -1.88 37.72
N LYS A 560 -84.25 -1.08 37.41
CA LYS A 560 -85.57 -1.15 38.08
C LYS A 560 -86.54 -2.17 37.48
N LYS A 561 -86.34 -2.64 36.23
CA LYS A 561 -87.21 -3.65 35.58
C LYS A 561 -86.77 -5.11 35.78
N GLY A 562 -85.60 -5.37 36.35
CA GLY A 562 -85.04 -6.73 36.53
C GLY A 562 -85.44 -7.50 37.80
N LYS A 563 -86.29 -6.95 38.70
CA LYS A 563 -86.70 -7.63 39.94
C LYS A 563 -88.18 -8.00 39.95
N LYS A 564 -88.55 -9.13 39.32
CA LYS A 564 -89.67 -10.00 39.74
C LYS A 564 -89.74 -11.32 38.93
N LYS A 565 -89.82 -12.45 39.68
CA LYS A 565 -90.02 -13.87 39.29
C LYS A 565 -88.75 -14.58 38.76
N SER A 566 -88.35 -15.78 39.21
CA SER A 566 -88.98 -16.77 40.09
C SER A 566 -87.95 -17.67 40.79
N SER A 567 -88.37 -18.22 41.92
CA SER A 567 -87.68 -19.14 42.84
C SER A 567 -87.74 -20.63 42.43
N LYS A 568 -86.73 -21.42 42.85
CA LYS A 568 -86.72 -22.86 43.28
C LYS A 568 -85.47 -23.57 42.71
N LYS A 569 -84.73 -24.47 43.37
CA LYS A 569 -84.68 -25.10 44.71
C LYS A 569 -83.32 -25.89 44.77
N ARG A 570 -82.71 -26.02 45.97
CA ARG A 570 -81.90 -27.16 46.56
C ARG A 570 -81.27 -28.22 45.63
N SER A 571 -80.06 -28.79 45.80
CA SER A 571 -79.29 -29.16 47.01
C SER A 571 -77.86 -29.68 46.70
N SER A 572 -76.93 -29.46 47.65
CA SER A 572 -75.79 -30.29 48.13
C SER A 572 -75.15 -31.40 47.27
N LYS A 573 -73.81 -31.43 47.17
CA LYS A 573 -72.87 -32.16 48.07
C LYS A 573 -71.38 -31.98 47.69
N ASN A 574 -70.57 -31.86 48.74
CA ASN A 574 -69.12 -32.04 48.90
C ASN A 574 -68.35 -32.87 47.85
N ASN A 575 -67.11 -32.47 47.53
CA ASN A 575 -65.93 -33.06 48.20
C ASN A 575 -64.59 -32.34 47.89
N LYS A 576 -63.74 -32.31 48.92
CA LYS A 576 -62.28 -32.04 48.92
C LYS A 576 -61.57 -33.04 47.96
N THR A 577 -60.34 -32.87 47.47
CA THR A 577 -59.07 -32.66 48.21
C THR A 577 -57.89 -32.65 47.22
N LYS A 578 -56.81 -31.90 47.57
CA LYS A 578 -55.36 -32.17 47.37
C LYS A 578 -54.79 -32.24 45.92
N LYS A 579 -53.50 -31.99 45.62
CA LYS A 579 -52.29 -31.34 46.21
C LYS A 579 -51.11 -31.70 45.25
N LYS A 580 -50.01 -30.93 45.32
CA LYS A 580 -48.62 -31.14 44.82
C LYS A 580 -48.33 -30.57 43.42
N ASN A 581 -47.38 -29.67 43.18
CA ASN A 581 -45.96 -29.45 43.58
C ASN A 581 -44.96 -29.93 42.49
N ASN A 582 -44.17 -28.98 41.97
CA ASN A 582 -42.69 -28.95 41.89
C ASN A 582 -42.31 -27.73 41.01
N SER A 583 -41.64 -26.68 41.50
CA SER A 583 -40.17 -26.49 41.73
C SER A 583 -39.35 -26.67 40.45
N LYS A 584 -38.32 -25.89 40.07
CA LYS A 584 -37.42 -24.94 40.76
C LYS A 584 -36.47 -24.37 39.66
N GLN A 585 -36.19 -23.06 39.65
CA GLN A 585 -34.87 -22.43 39.95
C GLN A 585 -33.87 -22.22 38.80
N LYS A 586 -33.44 -20.94 38.67
CA LYS A 586 -32.08 -20.38 38.42
C LYS A 586 -31.31 -20.88 37.18
N LYS A 587 -30.67 -20.02 36.40
CA LYS A 587 -29.86 -18.85 36.76
C LYS A 587 -29.77 -17.92 35.56
#